data_AF-A0A1H0B1J7-F1
#
_entry.id   AF-A0A1H0B1J7-F1
#
_cell.length_a   1.000
_cell.length_b   1.000
_cell.length_c   1.000
_cell.angle_alpha   90.00
_cell.angle_beta   90.00
_cell.angle_gamma   90.00
#
_symmetry.space_group_name_H-M   'P 1'
#
loop_
_entity.id
_entity.type
_entity.pdbx_description
1 polymer ?
#
loop_
_entity_poly.entity_id
_entity_poly.type
_entity_poly.pdbx_seq_one_letter_code
_entity_poly.pdbx_strand_id
1 'polypeptide(L)'
;MKALPWKAFGLLLIMLALAGALYGAYRHGVTVTDLAWKAKWAEQVSAQSEAVATTTTEYRTEEQRRQKAANQVANDARQEQTAALTDSAVADAAGDRLRVEAGKLAATASCVPGDTGAAERSKTAARAAMVLSDLLGRADARAGELAKAYDGARIAGQACEAAYGSLTR
;
A
#
# COMPACT_ATOMS: atom_id res chain seq x y z
N MET A 1 -90.66 49.74 8.61
CA MET A 1 -89.92 48.65 7.95
C MET A 1 -88.52 49.15 7.57
N LYS A 2 -87.45 48.53 8.11
CA LYS A 2 -85.98 48.73 7.86
C LYS A 2 -85.17 48.85 9.17
N ALA A 3 -85.31 47.88 10.09
CA ALA A 3 -84.38 47.73 11.24
C ALA A 3 -83.67 46.37 11.25
N LEU A 4 -84.13 45.42 10.43
CA LEU A 4 -83.48 44.12 10.22
C LEU A 4 -82.11 44.16 9.52
N PRO A 5 -81.82 45.05 8.53
CA PRO A 5 -80.58 44.92 7.76
C PRO A 5 -79.34 45.27 8.59
N TRP A 6 -79.45 46.22 9.52
CA TRP A 6 -78.30 46.66 10.33
C TRP A 6 -77.90 45.62 11.39
N LYS A 7 -78.87 44.94 12.01
CA LYS A 7 -78.59 43.85 12.96
C LYS A 7 -78.03 42.62 12.26
N ALA A 8 -78.53 42.30 11.06
CA ALA A 8 -77.98 41.22 10.24
C ALA A 8 -76.55 41.49 9.77
N PHE A 9 -76.25 42.74 9.37
CA PHE A 9 -74.90 43.16 9.01
C PHE A 9 -73.93 43.10 10.20
N GLY A 10 -74.39 43.52 11.39
CA GLY A 10 -73.62 43.41 12.63
C GLY A 10 -73.28 41.97 13.01
N LEU A 11 -74.25 41.06 12.92
CA LEU A 11 -74.03 39.62 13.17
C LEU A 11 -73.06 38.99 12.14
N LEU A 12 -73.16 39.39 10.87
CA LEU A 12 -72.25 38.92 9.81
C LEU A 12 -70.81 39.40 10.06
N LEU A 13 -70.62 40.65 10.47
CA LEU A 13 -69.30 41.18 10.85
C LEU A 13 -68.71 40.46 12.07
N ILE A 14 -69.53 40.15 13.07
CA ILE A 14 -69.09 39.37 14.25
C ILE A 14 -68.67 37.95 13.84
N MET A 15 -69.46 37.27 13.00
CA MET A 15 -69.09 35.94 12.50
C MET A 15 -67.81 35.96 11.69
N LEU A 16 -67.59 36.99 10.87
CA LEU A 16 -66.38 37.13 10.06
C LEU A 16 -65.15 37.44 10.92
N ALA A 17 -65.30 38.27 11.96
CA ALA A 17 -64.25 38.52 12.94
C ALA A 17 -63.88 37.25 13.73
N LEU A 18 -64.88 36.46 14.16
CA LEU A 18 -64.67 35.18 14.83
C LEU A 18 -63.97 34.16 13.91
N ALA A 19 -64.39 34.06 12.65
CA ALA A 19 -63.76 33.20 11.67
C ALA A 19 -62.30 33.61 11.41
N GLY A 20 -62.02 34.91 11.29
CA GLY A 20 -60.67 35.44 11.15
C GLY A 20 -59.79 35.16 12.37
N ALA A 21 -60.31 35.32 13.59
CA ALA A 21 -59.59 35.01 14.82
C ALA A 21 -59.28 33.52 14.96
N LEU A 22 -60.26 32.65 14.67
CA LEU A 22 -60.07 31.19 14.68
C LEU A 22 -59.08 30.74 13.61
N TYR A 23 -59.15 31.30 12.41
CA TYR A 23 -58.21 31.01 11.33
C TYR A 23 -56.79 31.49 11.67
N GLY A 24 -56.65 32.69 12.25
CA GLY A 24 -55.39 33.21 12.73
C GLY A 24 -54.76 32.33 13.82
N ALA A 25 -55.56 31.90 14.80
CA ALA A 25 -55.12 30.99 15.86
C ALA A 25 -54.70 29.62 15.30
N TYR A 26 -55.47 29.06 14.36
CA TYR A 26 -55.12 27.81 13.69
C TYR A 26 -53.82 27.92 12.90
N ARG A 27 -53.69 28.96 12.06
CA ARG A 27 -52.47 29.21 11.27
C ARG A 27 -51.25 29.40 12.17
N HIS A 28 -51.41 30.15 13.27
CA HIS A 28 -50.34 30.33 14.24
C HIS A 28 -49.93 28.99 14.88
N GLY A 29 -50.90 28.18 15.31
CA GLY A 29 -50.65 26.83 15.84
C GLY A 29 -49.92 25.93 14.85
N VAL A 30 -50.35 25.89 13.59
CA VAL A 30 -49.68 25.12 12.52
C VAL A 30 -48.26 25.62 12.29
N THR A 31 -48.03 26.94 12.25
CA THR A 31 -46.67 27.47 12.04
C THR A 31 -45.74 27.16 13.21
N VAL A 32 -46.20 27.25 14.46
CA VAL A 32 -45.36 26.96 15.63
C VAL A 32 -45.02 25.47 15.70
N THR A 33 -46.00 24.60 15.42
CA THR A 33 -45.78 23.14 15.41
C THR A 33 -44.88 22.71 14.26
N ASP A 34 -45.03 23.29 13.06
CA ASP A 34 -44.17 23.05 11.91
C ASP A 34 -42.73 23.52 12.17
N LEU A 35 -42.53 24.71 12.75
CA LEU A 35 -41.22 25.22 13.12
C LEU A 35 -40.56 24.34 14.19
N ALA A 36 -41.30 23.93 15.22
CA ALA A 36 -40.80 23.03 16.26
C ALA A 36 -40.43 21.65 15.69
N TRP A 37 -41.23 21.12 14.76
CA TRP A 37 -40.93 19.87 14.07
C TRP A 37 -39.69 19.98 13.19
N LYS A 38 -39.57 21.05 12.38
CA LYS A 38 -38.41 21.32 11.55
C LYS A 38 -37.14 21.51 12.37
N ALA A 39 -37.21 22.16 13.52
CA ALA A 39 -36.08 22.31 14.43
C ALA A 39 -35.58 20.96 14.95
N LYS A 40 -36.49 20.11 15.45
CA LYS A 40 -36.16 18.74 15.89
C LYS A 40 -35.60 17.90 14.75
N TRP A 41 -36.16 18.03 13.56
CA TRP A 41 -35.69 17.31 12.38
C TRP A 41 -34.28 17.75 11.98
N ALA A 42 -34.03 19.07 11.95
CA ALA A 42 -32.71 19.62 11.64
C ALA A 42 -31.66 19.14 12.65
N GLU A 43 -31.98 19.12 13.94
CA GLU A 43 -31.10 18.60 14.99
C GLU A 43 -30.79 17.11 14.80
N GLN A 44 -31.78 16.29 14.45
CA GLN A 44 -31.56 14.88 14.17
C GLN A 44 -30.72 14.65 12.91
N VAL A 45 -30.97 15.42 11.84
CA VAL A 45 -30.20 15.33 10.59
C VAL A 45 -28.77 15.78 10.84
N SER A 46 -28.54 16.85 11.62
CA SER A 46 -27.19 17.28 11.96
C SER A 46 -26.46 16.22 12.78
N ALA A 47 -27.10 15.67 13.82
CA ALA A 47 -26.52 14.61 14.63
C ALA A 47 -26.18 13.35 13.82
N GLN A 48 -27.06 12.95 12.90
CA GLN A 48 -26.79 11.84 11.98
C GLN A 48 -25.65 12.16 11.01
N SER A 49 -25.62 13.37 10.45
CA SER A 49 -24.57 13.78 9.53
C SER A 49 -23.20 13.83 10.20
N GLU A 50 -23.16 14.28 11.46
CA GLU A 50 -21.96 14.29 12.27
C GLU A 50 -21.51 12.87 12.60
N ALA A 51 -22.42 12.00 13.03
CA ALA A 51 -22.11 10.58 13.28
C ALA A 51 -21.59 9.84 12.02
N VAL A 52 -22.15 10.14 10.84
CA VAL A 52 -21.65 9.58 9.58
C VAL A 52 -20.29 10.18 9.22
N ALA A 53 -20.09 11.48 9.44
CA ALA A 53 -18.82 12.13 9.16
C ALA A 53 -17.69 11.58 10.06
N THR A 54 -17.93 11.47 11.36
CA THR A 54 -16.95 10.95 12.33
C THR A 54 -16.58 9.51 12.01
N THR A 55 -17.57 8.62 11.85
CA THR A 55 -17.31 7.22 11.48
C THR A 55 -16.57 7.11 10.16
N THR A 56 -16.95 7.88 9.13
CA THR A 56 -16.25 7.88 7.84
C THR A 56 -14.80 8.35 7.98
N THR A 57 -14.53 9.37 8.80
CA THR A 57 -13.16 9.84 9.03
C THR A 57 -12.31 8.82 9.77
N GLU A 58 -12.88 8.12 10.76
CA GLU A 58 -12.20 7.05 11.49
C GLU A 58 -11.84 5.89 10.55
N TYR A 59 -12.81 5.41 9.77
CA TYR A 59 -12.57 4.33 8.79
C TYR A 59 -11.54 4.73 7.72
N ARG A 60 -11.59 5.97 7.20
CA ARG A 60 -10.60 6.45 6.23
C ARG A 60 -9.21 6.58 6.84
N THR A 61 -9.12 6.97 8.10
CA THR A 61 -7.83 7.08 8.80
C THR A 61 -7.20 5.71 8.97
N GLU A 62 -7.97 4.71 9.39
CA GLU A 62 -7.50 3.33 9.49
C GLU A 62 -7.11 2.75 8.13
N GLU A 63 -7.90 3.00 7.09
CA GLU A 63 -7.58 2.56 5.74
C GLU A 63 -6.28 3.18 5.23
N GLN A 64 -6.09 4.49 5.42
CA GLN A 64 -4.84 5.17 5.08
C GLN A 64 -3.66 4.65 5.89
N ARG A 65 -3.84 4.35 7.18
CA ARG A 65 -2.81 3.76 8.03
C ARG A 65 -2.38 2.39 7.48
N ARG A 66 -3.33 1.51 7.16
CA ARG A 66 -3.06 0.18 6.59
C ARG A 66 -2.39 0.26 5.23
N GLN A 67 -2.87 1.12 4.34
CA GLN A 67 -2.25 1.34 3.02
C GLN A 67 -0.83 1.87 3.13
N LYS A 68 -0.59 2.84 4.03
CA LYS A 68 0.76 3.37 4.27
C LYS A 68 1.71 2.28 4.77
N ALA A 69 1.24 1.46 5.71
CA ALA A 69 2.05 0.38 6.25
C ALA A 69 2.36 -0.70 5.19
N ALA A 70 1.37 -1.10 4.39
CA ALA A 70 1.57 -2.02 3.28
C ALA A 70 2.54 -1.47 2.22
N ASN A 71 2.41 -0.19 1.86
CA ASN A 71 3.32 0.48 0.93
C ASN A 71 4.75 0.55 1.47
N GLN A 72 4.92 0.78 2.77
CA GLN A 72 6.22 0.81 3.40
C GLN A 72 6.89 -0.56 3.33
N VAL A 73 6.18 -1.63 3.71
CA VAL A 73 6.69 -3.02 3.60
C VAL A 73 7.07 -3.35 2.15
N ALA A 74 6.24 -2.97 1.18
CA ALA A 74 6.54 -3.19 -0.22
C ALA A 74 7.78 -2.42 -0.71
N ASN A 75 7.97 -1.18 -0.24
CA ASN A 75 9.13 -0.37 -0.59
C ASN A 75 10.41 -0.93 0.04
N ASP A 76 10.37 -1.32 1.32
CA ASP A 76 11.50 -1.90 2.03
C ASP A 76 11.94 -3.22 1.35
N ALA A 77 10.98 -4.09 1.02
CA ALA A 77 11.26 -5.34 0.29
C ALA A 77 11.87 -5.09 -1.10
N ARG A 78 11.40 -4.09 -1.84
CA ARG A 78 11.98 -3.72 -3.15
C ARG A 78 13.40 -3.18 -3.00
N GLN A 79 13.67 -2.42 -1.95
CA GLN A 79 15.00 -1.89 -1.68
C GLN A 79 15.98 -3.03 -1.33
N GLU A 80 15.58 -3.96 -0.47
CA GLU A 80 16.38 -5.15 -0.15
C GLU A 80 16.63 -6.02 -1.38
N GLN A 81 15.61 -6.23 -2.22
CA GLN A 81 15.77 -6.99 -3.47
C GLN A 81 16.76 -6.29 -4.42
N THR A 82 16.68 -4.98 -4.54
CA THR A 82 17.59 -4.20 -5.40
C THR A 82 19.03 -4.28 -4.89
N ALA A 83 19.24 -4.20 -3.58
CA ALA A 83 20.55 -4.36 -2.95
C ALA A 83 21.11 -5.77 -3.22
N ALA A 84 20.32 -6.82 -2.98
CA ALA A 84 20.74 -8.20 -3.22
C ALA A 84 21.09 -8.47 -4.70
N LEU A 85 20.33 -7.91 -5.64
CA LEU A 85 20.63 -8.01 -7.08
C LEU A 85 21.93 -7.26 -7.43
N THR A 86 22.17 -6.10 -6.83
CA THR A 86 23.38 -5.32 -7.07
C THR A 86 24.61 -6.03 -6.51
N ASP A 87 24.54 -6.53 -5.28
CA ASP A 87 25.61 -7.28 -4.64
C ASP A 87 25.95 -8.54 -5.44
N SER A 88 24.93 -9.24 -5.92
CA SER A 88 25.14 -10.39 -6.80
C SER A 88 25.79 -10.02 -8.12
N ALA A 89 25.42 -8.91 -8.76
CA ALA A 89 26.04 -8.47 -10.00
C ALA A 89 27.51 -8.06 -9.79
N VAL A 90 27.83 -7.44 -8.65
CA VAL A 90 29.20 -7.10 -8.27
C VAL A 90 30.04 -8.37 -8.04
N ALA A 91 29.47 -9.37 -7.36
CA ALA A 91 30.13 -10.66 -7.14
C ALA A 91 30.38 -11.41 -8.46
N ASP A 92 29.39 -11.46 -9.36
CA ASP A 92 29.51 -12.07 -10.69
C ASP A 92 30.63 -11.38 -11.51
N ALA A 93 30.67 -10.04 -11.52
CA ALA A 93 31.70 -9.27 -12.22
C ALA A 93 33.11 -9.46 -11.64
N ALA A 94 33.23 -9.56 -10.31
CA ALA A 94 34.50 -9.86 -9.65
C ALA A 94 34.99 -11.27 -9.98
N GLY A 95 34.09 -12.25 -10.01
CA GLY A 95 34.38 -13.63 -10.42
C GLY A 95 34.82 -13.74 -11.87
N ASP A 96 34.16 -13.03 -12.79
CA ASP A 96 34.56 -12.94 -14.20
C ASP A 96 35.96 -12.33 -14.35
N ARG A 97 36.24 -11.23 -13.66
CA ARG A 97 37.56 -10.58 -13.68
C ARG A 97 38.65 -11.52 -13.16
N LEU A 98 38.40 -12.24 -12.06
CA LEU A 98 39.33 -13.23 -11.51
C LEU A 98 39.62 -14.35 -12.52
N ARG A 99 38.59 -14.87 -13.20
CA ARG A 99 38.75 -15.89 -14.25
C ARG A 99 39.59 -15.39 -15.42
N VAL A 100 39.38 -14.14 -15.86
CA VAL A 100 40.18 -13.52 -16.93
C VAL A 100 41.64 -13.35 -16.52
N GLU A 101 41.92 -12.82 -15.33
CA GLU A 101 43.30 -12.62 -14.85
C GLU A 101 44.02 -13.95 -14.60
N ALA A 102 43.33 -14.94 -14.05
CA ALA A 102 43.86 -16.31 -13.90
C ALA A 102 44.20 -16.94 -15.26
N GLY A 103 43.33 -16.75 -16.27
CA GLY A 103 43.58 -17.21 -17.63
C GLY A 103 44.80 -16.55 -18.27
N LYS A 104 44.98 -15.23 -18.08
CA LYS A 104 46.18 -14.51 -18.53
C LYS A 104 47.45 -15.03 -17.85
N LEU A 105 47.41 -15.24 -16.53
CA LEU A 105 48.55 -15.77 -15.76
C LEU A 105 48.91 -17.19 -16.20
N ALA A 106 47.92 -18.05 -16.46
CA ALA A 106 48.15 -19.40 -16.97
C ALA A 106 48.81 -19.37 -18.36
N ALA A 107 48.37 -18.45 -19.24
CA ALA A 107 48.95 -18.29 -20.57
C ALA A 107 50.41 -17.82 -20.51
N THR A 108 50.74 -16.84 -19.66
CA THR A 108 52.12 -16.34 -19.50
C THR A 108 53.05 -17.41 -18.92
N ALA A 109 52.58 -18.20 -17.95
CA ALA A 109 53.35 -19.31 -17.39
C ALA A 109 53.66 -20.40 -18.43
N SER A 110 52.78 -20.62 -19.42
CA SER A 110 53.00 -21.62 -20.48
C SER A 110 54.09 -21.25 -21.50
N CYS A 111 54.50 -19.98 -21.56
CA CYS A 111 55.49 -19.48 -22.52
C CYS A 111 56.95 -19.59 -22.03
N VAL A 112 57.20 -20.12 -20.83
CA VAL A 112 58.56 -20.29 -20.27
C VAL A 112 59.17 -21.60 -20.79
N PRO A 113 60.40 -21.62 -21.34
CA PRO A 113 61.04 -22.85 -21.82
C PRO A 113 61.27 -23.84 -20.67
N GLY A 114 60.70 -25.04 -20.75
CA GLY A 114 60.78 -26.07 -19.71
C GLY A 114 61.45 -27.36 -20.19
N ASP A 115 62.15 -28.03 -19.27
CA ASP A 115 62.84 -29.31 -19.49
C ASP A 115 61.88 -30.43 -19.92
N THR A 116 62.27 -31.23 -20.92
CA THR A 116 61.39 -32.16 -21.65
C THR A 116 60.78 -33.27 -20.78
N GLY A 117 61.47 -33.71 -19.73
CA GLY A 117 60.97 -34.70 -18.76
C GLY A 117 60.03 -34.11 -17.69
N ALA A 118 60.16 -32.83 -17.38
CA ALA A 118 59.21 -32.10 -16.54
C ALA A 118 57.95 -31.72 -17.32
N ALA A 119 58.07 -31.51 -18.64
CA ALA A 119 56.98 -31.14 -19.53
C ALA A 119 55.85 -32.19 -19.61
N GLU A 120 56.14 -33.50 -19.63
CA GLU A 120 55.07 -34.53 -19.67
C GLU A 120 54.35 -34.71 -18.33
N ARG A 121 55.08 -34.65 -17.21
CA ARG A 121 54.47 -34.61 -15.87
C ARG A 121 53.64 -33.33 -15.68
N SER A 122 54.13 -32.21 -16.21
CA SER A 122 53.44 -30.92 -16.26
C SER A 122 52.16 -30.97 -17.10
N LYS A 123 52.13 -31.64 -18.26
CA LYS A 123 50.92 -31.79 -19.08
C LYS A 123 49.79 -32.52 -18.35
N THR A 124 50.11 -33.59 -17.62
CA THR A 124 49.10 -34.35 -16.86
C THR A 124 48.56 -33.52 -15.70
N ALA A 125 49.45 -32.81 -14.98
CA ALA A 125 49.06 -31.88 -13.92
C ALA A 125 48.21 -30.70 -14.46
N ALA A 126 48.56 -30.14 -15.63
CA ALA A 126 47.81 -29.06 -16.26
C ALA A 126 46.40 -29.50 -16.69
N ARG A 127 46.24 -30.73 -17.20
CA ARG A 127 44.92 -31.30 -17.50
C ARG A 127 44.07 -31.48 -16.25
N ALA A 128 44.66 -32.00 -15.17
CA ALA A 128 43.96 -32.13 -13.88
C ALA A 128 43.55 -30.76 -13.33
N ALA A 129 44.42 -29.75 -13.41
CA ALA A 129 44.13 -28.38 -12.99
C ALA A 129 43.01 -27.73 -13.84
N MET A 130 42.99 -27.95 -15.16
CA MET A 130 41.90 -27.47 -16.03
C MET A 130 40.55 -28.07 -15.66
N VAL A 131 40.48 -29.38 -15.37
CA VAL A 131 39.24 -30.05 -14.95
C VAL A 131 38.76 -29.55 -13.59
N LEU A 132 39.68 -29.38 -12.62
CA LEU A 132 39.36 -28.81 -11.31
C LEU A 132 38.83 -27.38 -11.43
N SER A 133 39.42 -26.55 -12.30
CA SER A 133 38.94 -25.19 -12.55
C SER A 133 37.56 -25.15 -13.21
N ASP A 134 37.27 -26.05 -14.17
CA ASP A 134 35.94 -26.15 -14.78
C ASP A 134 34.89 -26.62 -13.76
N LEU A 135 35.23 -27.63 -12.94
CA LEU A 135 34.35 -28.11 -11.87
C LEU A 135 34.08 -27.03 -10.83
N LEU A 136 35.10 -26.29 -10.41
CA LEU A 136 34.95 -25.18 -9.48
C LEU A 136 34.07 -24.09 -10.08
N GLY A 137 34.28 -23.73 -11.35
CA GLY A 137 33.45 -22.74 -12.04
C GLY A 137 31.97 -23.13 -12.13
N ARG A 138 31.67 -24.41 -12.41
CA ARG A 138 30.29 -24.92 -12.41
C ARG A 138 29.68 -24.97 -11.01
N ALA A 139 30.46 -25.36 -10.01
CA ALA A 139 30.02 -25.40 -8.62
C ALA A 139 29.70 -24.01 -8.10
N ASP A 140 30.58 -23.03 -8.35
CA ASP A 140 30.38 -21.63 -7.96
C ASP A 140 29.18 -21.01 -8.69
N ALA A 141 29.02 -21.27 -9.99
CA ALA A 141 27.86 -20.80 -10.74
C ALA A 141 26.55 -21.36 -10.15
N ARG A 142 26.53 -22.64 -9.80
CA ARG A 142 25.35 -23.27 -9.19
C ARG A 142 25.09 -22.74 -7.78
N ALA A 143 26.13 -22.49 -6.99
CA ALA A 143 26.03 -21.89 -5.68
C ALA A 143 25.46 -20.45 -5.78
N GLY A 144 25.88 -19.67 -6.78
CA GLY A 144 25.36 -18.34 -7.04
C GLY A 144 23.88 -18.33 -7.42
N GLU A 145 23.43 -19.24 -8.28
CA GLU A 145 22.00 -19.40 -8.59
C GLU A 145 21.16 -19.75 -7.37
N LEU A 146 21.66 -20.66 -6.53
CA LEU A 146 20.99 -21.03 -5.28
C LEU A 146 20.93 -19.86 -4.30
N ALA A 147 22.03 -19.12 -4.13
CA ALA A 147 22.07 -17.94 -3.29
C ALA A 147 21.02 -16.90 -3.72
N LYS A 148 20.96 -16.57 -5.02
CA LYS A 148 19.93 -15.68 -5.60
C LYS A 148 18.51 -16.14 -5.25
N ALA A 149 18.23 -17.44 -5.41
CA ALA A 149 16.92 -18.00 -5.13
C ALA A 149 16.56 -17.93 -3.63
N TYR A 150 17.51 -18.28 -2.74
CA TYR A 150 17.29 -18.24 -1.29
C TYR A 150 17.17 -16.82 -0.75
N ASP A 151 17.97 -15.86 -1.24
CA ASP A 151 17.82 -14.45 -0.88
C ASP A 151 16.47 -13.90 -1.32
N GLY A 152 16.05 -14.21 -2.55
CA GLY A 152 14.71 -13.83 -3.03
C GLY A 152 13.60 -14.43 -2.18
N ALA A 153 13.69 -15.71 -1.82
CA ALA A 153 12.71 -16.36 -0.95
C ALA A 153 12.69 -15.76 0.46
N ARG A 154 13.87 -15.46 1.03
CA ARG A 154 13.99 -14.83 2.35
C ARG A 154 13.36 -13.44 2.38
N ILE A 155 13.70 -12.58 1.40
CA ILE A 155 13.14 -11.22 1.29
C ILE A 155 11.62 -11.29 1.15
N ALA A 156 11.11 -12.20 0.30
CA ALA A 156 9.67 -12.39 0.13
C ALA A 156 8.99 -12.88 1.44
N GLY A 157 9.64 -13.79 2.17
CA GLY A 157 9.16 -14.27 3.47
C GLY A 157 9.09 -13.15 4.51
N GLN A 158 10.17 -12.38 4.65
CA GLN A 158 10.24 -11.24 5.57
C GLN A 158 9.20 -10.16 5.22
N ALA A 159 9.00 -9.88 3.93
CA ALA A 159 7.95 -8.98 3.47
C ALA A 159 6.55 -9.49 3.84
N CYS A 160 6.29 -10.79 3.72
CA CYS A 160 5.01 -11.40 4.11
C CYS A 160 4.76 -11.27 5.61
N GLU A 161 5.75 -11.60 6.44
CA GLU A 161 5.67 -11.47 7.90
C GLU A 161 5.47 -10.02 8.34
N ALA A 162 6.20 -9.07 7.73
CA ALA A 162 6.07 -7.65 8.02
C ALA A 162 4.70 -7.10 7.59
N ALA A 163 4.20 -7.51 6.42
CA ALA A 163 2.87 -7.14 5.95
C ALA A 163 1.79 -7.63 6.91
N TYR A 164 1.85 -8.91 7.30
CA TYR A 164 0.92 -9.48 8.27
C TYR A 164 0.97 -8.73 9.61
N GLY A 165 2.18 -8.51 10.14
CA GLY A 165 2.38 -7.76 11.38
C GLY A 165 1.83 -6.33 11.31
N SER A 166 1.89 -5.69 10.14
CA SER A 166 1.34 -4.34 9.93
C SER A 166 -0.19 -4.28 9.93
N LEU A 167 -0.85 -5.39 9.57
CA LEU A 167 -2.31 -5.49 9.55
C LEU A 167 -2.88 -5.86 10.91
N THR A 168 -2.15 -6.66 11.69
CA THR A 168 -2.57 -7.15 13.01
C THR A 168 -2.25 -6.20 14.16
N ARG A 169 -1.45 -5.15 13.92
CA ARG A 169 -1.05 -4.15 14.92
C ARG A 169 -1.88 -2.87 14.76
#